data_AF-A0A7X6VVS7-F1
#
_entry.id   AF-A0A7X6VVS7-F1
#
_cell.length_a   1.000
_cell.length_b   1.000
_cell.length_c   1.000
_cell.angle_alpha   90.00
_cell.angle_beta   90.00
_cell.angle_gamma   90.00
#
_symmetry.space_group_name_H-M   'P 1'
#
loop_
_entity.id
_entity.type
_entity.pdbx_description
1 polymer ?
#
loop_
_entity_poly.entity_id
_entity_poly.type
_entity_poly.pdbx_seq_one_letter_code
_entity_poly.pdbx_strand_id
1 'polypeptide(L)' 'MFADTPLVKNLENPEYMKIMLSGKNSLEEKFAEIDHKTIIAKMADAGKVESKITRRVKNLIREEKTIKKLLYLLAN' A
#
# COMPACT_ATOMS: atom_id res chain seq x y z
N MET A 1 -12.42 -13.10 -9.69
CA MET A 1 -12.55 -11.71 -9.19
C MET A 1 -11.20 -11.01 -8.89
N PHE A 2 -10.05 -11.53 -9.35
CA PHE A 2 -8.76 -10.79 -9.31
C PHE A 2 -8.48 -10.00 -10.60
N ALA A 3 -8.97 -10.50 -11.73
CA ALA A 3 -8.75 -9.92 -13.06
C ALA A 3 -9.20 -8.47 -13.19
N ASP A 4 -10.24 -8.06 -12.45
CA ASP A 4 -10.81 -6.71 -12.57
C ASP A 4 -10.15 -5.67 -11.66
N THR A 5 -9.13 -6.05 -10.89
CA THR A 5 -8.41 -5.10 -10.04
C THR A 5 -7.58 -4.15 -10.89
N PRO A 6 -7.45 -2.86 -10.49
CA PRO A 6 -6.57 -1.92 -11.17
C PRO A 6 -5.13 -2.45 -11.31
N LEU A 7 -4.66 -3.24 -10.32
CA LEU A 7 -3.34 -3.85 -10.36
C LEU A 7 -3.19 -4.84 -11.52
N VAL A 8 -4.18 -5.73 -11.72
CA VAL A 8 -4.11 -6.72 -12.81
C VAL A 8 -4.27 -6.05 -14.17
N LYS A 9 -5.16 -5.05 -14.29
CA LYS A 9 -5.28 -4.25 -15.52
C LYS A 9 -3.99 -3.51 -15.89
N ASN A 10 -3.22 -3.05 -14.90
CA ASN A 10 -1.93 -2.40 -15.14
C ASN A 10 -0.87 -3.35 -15.70
N LEU A 11 -1.00 -4.67 -15.51
CA LEU A 11 -0.08 -5.64 -16.13
C LEU A 11 -0.25 -5.72 -17.65
N GLU A 12 -1.39 -5.27 -18.19
CA GLU A 12 -1.59 -5.15 -19.64
C GLU A 12 -0.93 -3.90 -20.23
N ASN A 13 -0.51 -2.94 -19.39
CA ASN A 13 0.20 -1.74 -19.84
C ASN A 13 1.68 -2.08 -20.12
N PRO A 14 2.16 -1.96 -21.38
CA PRO A 14 3.52 -2.37 -21.74
C PRO A 14 4.61 -1.53 -21.06
N GLU A 15 4.39 -0.23 -20.87
CA GLU A 15 5.36 0.65 -20.19
C GLU A 15 5.42 0.35 -18.70
N TYR A 16 4.27 0.05 -18.08
CA TYR A 16 4.25 -0.41 -16.69
C TYR A 16 5.02 -1.72 -16.53
N MET A 17 4.79 -2.68 -17.44
CA MET A 17 5.50 -3.96 -17.41
C MET A 17 6.99 -3.82 -17.65
N LYS A 18 7.42 -2.93 -18.55
CA LYS A 18 8.83 -2.63 -18.78
C LYS A 18 9.53 -2.11 -17.52
N ILE A 19 8.88 -1.19 -16.80
CA ILE A 19 9.38 -0.67 -15.52
C ILE A 19 9.42 -1.79 -14.46
N MET A 20 8.35 -2.57 -14.36
CA MET A 20 8.21 -3.64 -13.35
C MET A 20 9.25 -4.75 -13.53
N LEU A 21 9.54 -5.13 -14.78
CA LEU A 21 10.53 -6.15 -15.11
C LEU A 21 11.96 -5.66 -14.93
N SER A 22 12.23 -4.35 -15.09
CA SER A 22 13.56 -3.78 -14.90
C SER A 22 14.66 -4.55 -15.66
N GLY A 23 14.38 -4.95 -16.90
CA GLY A 23 15.30 -5.72 -17.75
C GLY A 23 15.19 -7.24 -17.64
N LYS A 24 14.25 -7.78 -16.85
CA LYS A 24 13.92 -9.22 -16.79
C LYS A 24 12.96 -9.63 -17.90
N ASN A 25 12.94 -10.91 -18.23
CA ASN A 25 12.12 -11.44 -19.33
C ASN A 25 10.69 -11.78 -18.88
N SER A 26 10.48 -12.04 -17.59
CA SER A 26 9.17 -12.35 -17.05
C SER A 26 9.00 -11.93 -15.59
N LEU A 27 7.75 -11.89 -15.13
CA LEU A 27 7.44 -11.61 -13.73
C LEU A 27 7.99 -12.72 -12.82
N GLU A 28 7.94 -13.97 -13.25
CA GLU A 28 8.51 -15.12 -12.53
C GLU A 28 10.01 -14.95 -12.32
N GLU A 29 10.75 -14.56 -13.37
CA GLU A 29 12.19 -14.27 -13.27
C GLU A 29 12.43 -13.11 -12.29
N LYS A 30 11.61 -12.05 -12.36
CA LYS A 30 11.72 -10.90 -11.48
C LYS A 30 11.44 -11.25 -10.02
N PHE A 31 10.41 -12.06 -9.76
CA PHE A 31 10.01 -12.45 -8.42
C PHE A 31 10.89 -13.54 -7.81
N ALA A 32 11.57 -14.35 -8.63
CA ALA A 32 12.55 -15.33 -8.15
C ALA A 32 13.75 -14.69 -7.43
N GLU A 33 14.07 -13.43 -7.73
CA GLU A 33 15.10 -12.66 -7.02
C GLU A 33 14.67 -12.26 -5.60
N ILE A 34 13.38 -12.34 -5.29
CA ILE A 34 12.82 -11.89 -4.02
C ILE A 34 12.77 -13.06 -3.03
N ASP A 35 13.57 -12.97 -1.97
CA ASP A 35 13.45 -13.89 -0.85
C ASP A 35 12.16 -13.66 -0.08
N HIS A 36 11.26 -14.65 -0.13
CA HIS A 36 9.97 -14.62 0.55
C HIS A 36 10.11 -14.42 2.07
N LYS A 37 11.17 -14.95 2.70
CA LYS A 37 11.39 -14.78 4.15
C LYS A 37 11.65 -13.32 4.49
N THR A 38 12.45 -12.64 3.67
CA THR A 38 12.71 -11.20 3.78
C THR A 38 11.42 -10.38 3.61
N ILE A 39 10.55 -10.74 2.67
CA ILE A 39 9.25 -10.06 2.48
C ILE A 39 8.36 -10.23 3.70
N ILE A 40 8.18 -11.46 4.19
CA ILE A 40 7.34 -11.76 5.36
C ILE A 40 7.84 -10.99 6.59
N ALA A 41 9.15 -10.97 6.83
CA ALA A 41 9.75 -10.20 7.93
C ALA A 41 9.47 -8.69 7.79
N LYS A 42 9.68 -8.12 6.61
CA LYS A 42 9.39 -6.69 6.34
C LYS A 42 7.91 -6.36 6.46
N MET A 43 7.01 -7.26 6.06
CA MET A 43 5.57 -7.09 6.22
C MET A 43 5.16 -7.14 7.68
N ALA A 44 5.72 -8.08 8.46
CA ALA A 44 5.51 -8.14 9.91
C ALA A 44 6.01 -6.86 10.60
N ASP A 45 7.16 -6.34 10.20
CA ASP A 45 7.69 -5.08 10.73
C ASP A 45 6.87 -3.87 10.30
N ALA A 46 6.39 -3.81 9.05
CA ALA A 46 5.47 -2.78 8.58
C ALA A 46 4.14 -2.80 9.34
N GLY A 47 3.63 -3.98 9.69
CA GLY A 47 2.45 -4.14 10.55
C GLY A 47 2.68 -3.66 12.00
N LYS A 48 3.92 -3.76 12.50
CA LYS A 48 4.32 -3.17 13.79
C LYS A 48 4.49 -1.65 13.74
N VAL A 49 4.64 -1.07 12.55
CA VAL A 49 4.46 0.37 12.33
C VAL A 49 2.96 0.65 12.30
N GLU A 50 2.30 0.39 13.43
CA GLU A 50 0.91 0.73 13.69
C GLU A 50 0.79 2.26 13.64
N SER A 51 0.68 2.81 12.44
CA SER A 51 0.48 4.22 12.12
C SER A 51 1.49 5.15 12.84
N LYS A 52 2.37 5.81 12.07
CA LYS A 52 3.09 7.01 12.54
C LYS A 52 2.14 8.18 12.85
N ILE A 53 0.90 7.94 13.26
CA ILE A 53 0.03 8.94 13.86
C ILE A 53 0.67 9.29 15.20
N THR A 54 1.39 10.41 15.19
CA THR A 54 2.01 10.97 16.39
C THR A 54 0.96 11.14 17.48
N ARG A 55 1.38 11.05 18.74
CA ARG A 55 0.46 11.19 19.89
C ARG A 55 -0.38 12.47 19.83
N ARG A 56 0.17 13.56 19.29
CA ARG A 56 -0.56 14.82 19.08
C ARG A 56 -1.73 14.64 18.12
N VAL A 57 -1.53 13.94 17.01
CA VAL A 57 -2.61 13.65 16.05
C VAL A 57 -3.61 12.67 16.66
N LYS A 58 -3.18 11.65 17.41
CA LYS A 58 -4.10 10.76 18.15
C LYS A 58 -4.98 11.54 19.14
N ASN A 59 -4.41 12.51 19.85
CA ASN A 59 -5.16 13.35 20.79
C ASN A 59 -6.15 14.25 20.05
N LEU A 60 -5.72 14.90 18.96
CA LEU A 60 -6.57 15.77 18.15
C LEU A 60 -7.78 15.02 17.58
N ILE A 61 -7.58 13.80 17.07
CA ILE A 61 -8.66 12.95 16.55
C ILE A 61 -9.60 12.49 17.68
N ARG A 62 -9.15 12.39 18.93
CA ARG A 62 -10.02 12.02 20.07
C ARG A 62 -10.89 13.17 20.56
N GLU A 63 -10.60 14.41 20.17
CA GLU A 63 -11.42 15.56 20.52
C GLU A 63 -12.74 15.53 19.74
N GLU A 64 -13.86 15.49 20.45
CA GLU A 64 -15.21 15.42 19.87
C GLU A 64 -15.46 16.52 18.83
N LYS A 65 -14.99 17.74 19.10
CA LYS A 65 -15.09 18.88 18.18
C LYS A 65 -14.38 18.62 16.86
N THR A 66 -13.22 17.96 16.89
CA THR A 66 -12.43 17.65 15.70
C THR A 66 -13.09 16.56 14.86
N ILE A 67 -13.57 15.48 15.50
CA ILE A 67 -14.29 14.40 14.81
C ILE A 67 -15.54 14.96 14.11
N LYS A 68 -16.31 15.79 14.80
CA LYS A 68 -17.52 16.41 14.22
C LYS A 68 -17.21 17.24 12.98
N LYS A 69 -16.12 18.02 12.99
CA LYS A 69 -15.69 18.79 11.81
C LYS A 69 -15.23 17.90 10.66
N LEU A 70 -14.49 16.84 10.94
CA LEU A 70 -14.08 15.86 9.92
C LEU A 70 -15.29 15.20 9.27
N LEU A 71 -16.26 14.76 10.06
CA LEU A 71 -17.50 14.17 9.56
C LEU A 71 -18.29 15.17 8.69
N TYR A 72 -18.35 16.44 9.10
CA TYR A 72 -18.97 17.50 8.31
C TYR A 72 -18.29 17.70 6.95
N LEU A 73 -16.96 17.63 6.89
CA LEU A 73 -16.21 17.75 5.64
C LEU A 73 -16.35 16.55 4.71
N LEU A 74 -16.57 15.35 5.26
CA LEU A 74 -16.78 14.12 4.48
C LEU A 74 -18.22 13.97 3.96
N ALA A 75 -19.17 14.69 4.57
CA ALA A 75 -20.58 14.66 4.22
C ALA A 75 -20.98 15.70 3.17
N ASN A 76 -20.03 16.50 2.65
CA ASN A 76 -20.23 17.50 1.60
C ASN A 76 -19.42 17.16 0.35
#